data_AF-A0A0Q7BES5-F1
#
_entry.id   AF-A0A0Q7BES5-F1
#
_cell.length_a   1.000
_cell.length_b   1.000
_cell.length_c   1.000
_cell.angle_alpha   90.00
_cell.angle_beta   90.00
_cell.angle_gamma   90.00
#
_symmetry.space_group_name_H-M   'P 1'
#
loop_
_entity.id
_entity.type
_entity.pdbx_description
1 polymer ?
#
loop_
_entity_poly.entity_id
_entity_poly.type
_entity_poly.pdbx_seq_one_letter_code
_entity_poly.pdbx_strand_id
1 'polypeptide(L)'
;MTLEMLRGDVDAAAQKIGAAADGIGATEPGPHLAGVHGALPDSQSAGAAQSLTESWGTAVSDLTRDLGALRDQMIAAANHLEAEDEVVHTAFRRPMVGAQ
;
A
#
# COMPACT_ATOMS: atom_id res chain seq x y z
N MET A 1 -12.09 21.12 -8.15
CA MET A 1 -11.45 20.15 -7.24
C MET A 1 -10.35 20.90 -6.51
N THR A 2 -10.40 20.98 -5.19
CA THR A 2 -9.42 21.72 -4.37
C THR A 2 -8.30 20.78 -3.90
N LEU A 3 -7.16 21.32 -3.46
CA LEU A 3 -6.06 20.53 -2.89
C LEU A 3 -6.49 19.75 -1.64
N GLU A 4 -7.35 20.33 -0.80
CA GLU A 4 -7.97 19.61 0.33
C GLU A 4 -8.80 18.40 -0.13
N MET A 5 -9.57 18.54 -1.22
CA MET A 5 -10.31 17.41 -1.79
C MET A 5 -9.37 16.32 -2.34
N LEU A 6 -8.31 16.72 -3.04
CA LEU A 6 -7.30 15.78 -3.56
C LEU A 6 -6.59 15.01 -2.43
N ARG A 7 -6.26 15.69 -1.33
CA ARG A 7 -5.68 15.06 -0.14
C ARG A 7 -6.65 14.07 0.51
N GLY A 8 -7.91 14.47 0.68
CA GLY A 8 -8.95 13.57 1.17
C GLY A 8 -9.11 12.32 0.31
N ASP A 9 -9.05 12.46 -1.02
CA ASP A 9 -9.10 11.35 -1.97
C ASP A 9 -7.86 10.44 -1.86
N VAL A 10 -6.67 11.02 -1.69
CA VAL A 10 -5.41 10.27 -1.49
C VAL A 10 -5.43 9.50 -0.17
N ASP A 11 -5.88 10.11 0.92
CA ASP A 11 -5.99 9.45 2.23
C ASP A 11 -7.01 8.31 2.18
N ALA A 12 -8.15 8.52 1.52
CA ALA A 12 -9.16 7.48 1.32
C ALA A 12 -8.63 6.32 0.45
N ALA A 13 -7.82 6.62 -0.58
CA ALA A 13 -7.18 5.60 -1.40
C ALA A 13 -6.13 4.82 -0.59
N ALA A 14 -5.30 5.51 0.19
CA ALA A 14 -4.31 4.93 1.09
C ALA A 14 -4.95 3.97 2.11
N GLN A 15 -6.08 4.36 2.70
CA GLN A 15 -6.84 3.50 3.62
C GLN A 15 -7.39 2.26 2.93
N LYS A 16 -7.94 2.39 1.72
CA LYS A 16 -8.43 1.25 0.93
C LYS A 16 -7.30 0.28 0.56
N ILE A 17 -6.13 0.82 0.22
CA ILE A 17 -4.92 0.02 -0.08
C ILE A 17 -4.46 -0.73 1.18
N GLY A 18 -4.43 -0.06 2.33
CA GLY A 18 -4.11 -0.70 3.61
C GLY A 18 -5.08 -1.84 3.96
N ALA A 19 -6.38 -1.57 3.88
CA ALA A 19 -7.41 -2.57 4.14
C ALA A 19 -7.35 -3.75 3.15
N ALA A 20 -7.01 -3.51 1.89
CA ALA A 20 -6.79 -4.56 0.91
C ALA A 20 -5.54 -5.40 1.24
N ALA A 21 -4.45 -4.76 1.67
CA ALA A 21 -3.23 -5.45 2.10
C ALA A 21 -3.48 -6.35 3.32
N ASP A 22 -4.24 -5.86 4.31
CA ASP A 22 -4.62 -6.63 5.49
C ASP A 22 -5.53 -7.82 5.12
N GLY A 23 -6.47 -7.61 4.19
CA GLY A 23 -7.34 -8.66 3.67
C GLY A 23 -6.58 -9.76 2.92
N ILE A 24 -5.52 -9.41 2.19
CA ILE A 24 -4.65 -10.37 1.50
C ILE A 24 -3.72 -11.09 2.50
N GLY A 25 -3.24 -10.41 3.53
CA GLY A 25 -2.50 -11.05 4.63
C GLY A 25 -3.32 -12.14 5.32
N ALA A 26 -4.64 -11.98 5.37
CA ALA A 26 -5.56 -12.95 5.97
C ALA A 26 -5.92 -14.14 5.05
N THR A 27 -5.59 -14.11 3.75
CA THR A 27 -5.80 -15.24 2.83
C THR A 27 -4.62 -16.21 2.88
N GLU A 28 -4.44 -16.89 4.02
CA GLU A 28 -3.47 -17.98 4.13
C GLU A 28 -4.00 -19.28 3.52
N PRO A 29 -3.26 -19.92 2.59
CA PRO A 29 -3.57 -21.27 2.11
C PRO A 29 -3.14 -22.35 3.12
N GLY A 30 -2.39 -21.98 4.15
CA GLY A 30 -1.80 -22.88 5.16
C GLY A 30 -2.76 -23.93 5.71
N PRO A 31 -3.99 -23.59 6.15
CA PRO A 31 -4.96 -24.57 6.64
C PRO A 31 -5.41 -25.58 5.58
N HIS A 32 -5.53 -25.15 4.32
CA HIS A 32 -5.96 -25.99 3.21
C HIS A 32 -4.82 -26.87 2.68
N LEU A 33 -3.58 -26.37 2.69
CA LEU A 33 -2.40 -27.11 2.23
C LEU A 33 -1.84 -28.07 3.30
N ALA A 34 -2.00 -27.75 4.58
CA ALA A 34 -1.68 -28.67 5.68
C ALA A 34 -2.48 -29.98 5.59
N GLY A 35 -3.72 -29.92 5.08
CA GLY A 35 -4.54 -31.10 4.81
C GLY A 35 -3.95 -32.04 3.75
N VAL A 36 -3.24 -31.50 2.75
CA VAL A 36 -2.56 -32.30 1.72
C VAL A 36 -1.36 -33.03 2.31
N HIS A 37 -0.59 -32.35 3.16
CA HIS A 37 0.55 -32.96 3.85
C HIS A 37 0.11 -34.07 4.80
N GLY A 38 -0.96 -33.85 5.57
CA GLY A 38 -1.52 -34.85 6.47
C GLY A 38 -2.18 -36.05 5.76
N ALA A 39 -2.77 -35.84 4.58
CA ALA A 39 -3.44 -36.90 3.81
C ALA A 39 -2.46 -37.78 3.02
N LEU A 40 -1.30 -37.23 2.61
CA LEU A 40 -0.33 -37.92 1.77
C LEU A 40 1.12 -37.72 2.25
N PRO A 41 1.46 -38.17 3.48
CA PRO A 41 2.81 -38.08 4.00
C PRO A 41 3.80 -38.80 3.07
N ASP A 42 5.00 -38.25 2.92
CA ASP A 42 6.09 -38.77 2.08
C ASP A 42 5.84 -38.80 0.55
N SER A 43 4.75 -38.20 0.08
CA SER A 43 4.48 -38.05 -1.35
C SER A 43 5.16 -36.81 -1.93
N GLN A 44 5.49 -36.84 -3.23
CA GLN A 44 5.93 -35.64 -3.96
C GLN A 44 4.91 -34.50 -3.88
N SER A 45 3.62 -34.85 -3.80
CA SER A 45 2.52 -33.89 -3.65
C SER A 45 2.58 -33.14 -2.31
N ALA A 46 3.04 -33.78 -1.23
CA ALA A 46 3.23 -33.11 0.06
C ALA A 46 4.38 -32.10 0.02
N GLY A 47 5.50 -32.44 -0.64
CA GLY A 47 6.61 -31.51 -0.86
C GLY A 47 6.23 -30.35 -1.78
N ALA A 48 5.43 -30.61 -2.82
CA ALA A 48 4.89 -29.58 -3.71
C ALA A 48 3.93 -28.63 -2.96
N ALA A 49 3.06 -29.15 -2.09
CA ALA A 49 2.15 -28.35 -1.27
C ALA A 49 2.91 -27.44 -0.27
N GLN A 50 3.98 -27.95 0.33
CA GLN A 50 4.85 -27.14 1.18
C GLN A 50 5.52 -26.02 0.38
N SER A 51 6.11 -26.34 -0.78
CA SER A 51 6.74 -25.34 -1.66
C SER A 51 5.75 -24.27 -2.12
N LEU A 52 4.50 -24.66 -2.39
CA LEU A 52 3.43 -23.72 -2.74
C LEU A 52 3.08 -22.78 -1.57
N THR A 53 3.05 -23.31 -0.34
CA THR A 53 2.78 -22.52 0.88
C THR A 53 3.87 -21.48 1.09
N GLU A 54 5.14 -21.87 0.95
CA GLU A 54 6.29 -20.97 1.10
C GLU A 54 6.32 -19.89 0.00
N SER A 55 6.06 -20.29 -1.25
CA SER A 55 5.97 -19.35 -2.38
C SER A 55 4.82 -18.36 -2.21
N TRP A 56 3.67 -18.81 -1.71
CA TRP A 56 2.53 -17.93 -1.44
C TRP A 56 2.85 -16.94 -0.33
N GLY A 57 3.40 -17.41 0.79
CA GLY A 57 3.77 -16.54 1.92
C GLY A 57 4.76 -15.45 1.49
N THR A 58 5.74 -15.80 0.66
CA THR A 58 6.69 -14.83 0.07
C THR A 58 5.97 -13.81 -0.80
N ALA A 59 5.13 -14.27 -1.74
CA ALA A 59 4.42 -13.40 -2.67
C ALA A 59 3.46 -12.44 -1.95
N VAL A 60 2.77 -12.90 -0.91
CA VAL A 60 1.90 -12.05 -0.08
C VAL A 60 2.72 -11.04 0.70
N SER A 61 3.83 -11.45 1.30
CA SER A 61 4.69 -10.53 2.05
C SER A 61 5.27 -9.43 1.16
N ASP A 62 5.72 -9.77 -0.04
CA ASP A 62 6.23 -8.80 -1.01
C ASP A 62 5.14 -7.84 -1.46
N LEU A 63 3.95 -8.37 -1.75
CA LEU A 63 2.79 -7.55 -2.13
C LEU A 63 2.39 -6.57 -1.02
N THR A 64 2.33 -7.02 0.24
CA THR A 64 2.04 -6.14 1.38
C THR A 64 3.09 -5.04 1.52
N ARG A 65 4.37 -5.36 1.33
CA ARG A 65 5.45 -4.37 1.36
C ARG A 65 5.28 -3.32 0.26
N ASP A 66 5.01 -3.76 -0.96
CA ASP A 66 4.88 -2.88 -2.12
C ASP A 66 3.64 -1.98 -2.00
N LEU A 67 2.54 -2.50 -1.46
CA LEU A 67 1.34 -1.70 -1.15
C LEU A 67 1.62 -0.64 -0.06
N GLY A 68 2.40 -0.99 0.97
CA GLY A 68 2.86 -0.03 1.98
C GLY A 68 3.73 1.08 1.37
N ALA A 69 4.66 0.72 0.49
CA ALA A 69 5.51 1.70 -0.20
C ALA A 69 4.69 2.62 -1.11
N LEU A 70 3.71 2.10 -1.83
CA LEU A 70 2.81 2.89 -2.67
C LEU A 70 2.00 3.89 -1.83
N ARG A 71 1.46 3.45 -0.70
CA ARG A 71 0.75 4.31 0.24
C ARG A 71 1.60 5.48 0.70
N ASP A 72 2.83 5.20 1.12
CA ASP A 72 3.74 6.21 1.66
C ASP A 72 4.17 7.21 0.56
N GLN A 73 4.35 6.74 -0.68
CA GLN A 73 4.61 7.60 -1.85
C GLN A 73 3.43 8.53 -2.16
N MET A 74 2.19 8.02 -2.09
CA MET A 74 0.99 8.84 -2.31
C MET A 74 0.87 9.95 -1.25
N ILE A 75 1.11 9.62 0.02
CA ILE A 75 1.11 10.61 1.12
C ILE A 75 2.22 11.65 0.92
N ALA A 76 3.43 11.21 0.56
CA ALA A 76 4.54 12.12 0.31
C ALA A 76 4.25 13.08 -0.86
N ALA A 77 3.65 12.60 -1.94
CA ALA A 77 3.26 13.42 -3.07
C ALA A 77 2.17 14.45 -2.70
N ALA A 78 1.18 14.05 -1.89
CA ALA A 78 0.16 14.97 -1.39
C ALA A 78 0.74 16.07 -0.50
N ASN A 79 1.64 15.71 0.43
CA ASN A 79 2.32 16.69 1.28
C ASN A 79 3.22 17.64 0.48
N HIS A 80 3.87 17.15 -0.60
CA HIS A 80 4.68 17.99 -1.46
C HIS A 80 3.83 19.03 -2.22
N LEU A 81 2.68 18.62 -2.78
CA LEU A 81 1.75 19.53 -3.44
C LEU A 81 1.19 20.62 -2.51
N GLU A 82 0.91 20.27 -1.25
CA GLU A 82 0.45 21.22 -0.24
C GLU A 82 1.53 22.25 0.12
N ALA A 83 2.78 21.79 0.26
CA ALA A 83 3.92 22.69 0.51
C ALA A 83 4.18 23.64 -0.67
N GLU A 84 4.03 23.16 -1.91
CA GLU A 84 4.14 24.02 -3.11
C GLU A 84 3.02 25.06 -3.17
N ASP A 85 1.78 24.68 -2.83
CA ASP A 85 0.65 25.62 -2.79
C ASP A 85 0.82 26.69 -1.71
N GLU A 86 1.35 26.33 -0.53
CA GLU A 86 1.67 27.30 0.52
C GLU A 86 2.75 28.30 0.07
N VAL A 87 3.78 27.83 -0.66
CA VAL A 87 4.81 28.70 -1.26
C VAL A 87 4.22 29.62 -2.31
N VAL A 88 3.35 29.13 -3.19
CA VAL A 88 2.67 29.96 -4.22
C VAL A 88 1.75 30.97 -3.55
N HIS A 89 0.96 30.56 -2.57
CA HIS A 89 0.04 31.43 -1.85
C HIS A 89 0.81 32.53 -1.10
N THR A 90 1.91 32.20 -0.42
CA THR A 90 2.75 33.18 0.27
C THR A 90 3.48 34.12 -0.69
N ALA A 91 3.93 33.63 -1.84
CA ALA A 91 4.51 34.45 -2.91
C ALA A 91 3.51 35.47 -3.48
N PHE A 92 2.26 35.06 -3.72
CA PHE A 92 1.20 35.93 -4.21
C PHE A 92 0.57 36.84 -3.14
N ARG A 93 0.69 36.50 -1.84
CA ARG A 93 0.22 37.35 -0.73
C ARG A 93 1.20 38.48 -0.39
N ARG A 94 2.43 38.45 -0.91
CA ARG A 94 3.39 39.55 -0.76
C ARG A 94 2.94 40.71 -1.65
N PRO A 95 2.40 41.81 -1.10
CA PRO A 95 1.89 42.87 -1.95
C PRO A 95 3.07 43.56 -2.64
N MET A 96 2.88 43.96 -3.89
CA MET A 96 3.69 45.00 -4.53
C MET A 96 3.47 46.34 -3.81
N VAL A 97 3.87 46.45 -2.53
CA VAL A 97 4.05 47.72 -1.84
C VAL A 97 5.52 48.07 -2.01
N GLY A 98 5.84 48.67 -3.15
CA GLY A 98 7.21 49.06 -3.46
C GLY A 98 7.48 49.32 -4.93
N ALA A 99 6.56 49.94 -5.66
CA ALA A 99 6.87 50.56 -6.93
C ALA A 99 6.35 52.00 -6.91
N GLN A 100 7.26 52.88 -6.48
CA GLN A 100 7.41 54.31 -6.80
C GLN A 100 6.25 55.27 -6.48
#